data_AF-A0A1B6JK16-F1
#
_entry.id   AF-A0A1B6JK16-F1
#
_cell.length_a   1.000
_cell.length_b   1.000
_cell.length_c   1.000
_cell.angle_alpha   90.00
_cell.angle_beta   90.00
_cell.angle_gamma   90.00
#
_symmetry.space_group_name_H-M   'P 1'
#
loop_
_entity.id
_entity.type
_entity.pdbx_description
1 polymer ?
#
loop_
_entity_poly.entity_id
_entity_poly.type
_entity_poly.pdbx_seq_one_letter_code
_entity_poly.pdbx_strand_id
1 'polypeptide(L)'
;ISAAGPWLKYRGHLDNISNNLFLTATNAENNELNKIKNRLTGEWGPVCDVARAYKKAGVRWVAIGDENYGEGSSREHAALEPRHLGGRAIITKSFARIHETNLKKQGL
;
A
#
# COMPACT_ATOMS: atom_id res chain seq x y z
N ILE A 1 -1.95 6.54 -1.24
CA ILE A 1 -1.07 5.35 -1.30
C ILE A 1 0.19 5.58 -0.49
N SER A 2 1.09 6.47 -0.93
CA SER A 2 2.29 6.88 -0.19
C SER A 2 2.24 8.38 0.08
N ALA A 3 2.15 8.76 1.34
CA ALA A 3 1.91 10.15 1.75
C ALA A 3 3.14 11.06 1.53
N ALA A 4 2.88 12.36 1.31
CA ALA A 4 3.91 13.40 1.15
C ALA A 4 4.35 13.99 2.51
N GLY A 5 4.85 15.23 2.48
CA GLY A 5 5.09 16.04 3.68
C GLY A 5 6.23 15.49 4.52
N PRO A 6 6.00 15.13 5.80
CA PRO A 6 7.06 14.65 6.69
C PRO A 6 7.73 13.37 6.21
N TRP A 7 7.10 12.61 5.30
CA TRP A 7 7.64 11.38 4.74
C TRP A 7 8.71 11.61 3.66
N LEU A 8 8.81 12.82 3.11
CA LEU A 8 9.80 13.15 2.08
C LEU A 8 11.24 12.97 2.58
N LYS A 9 11.49 13.12 3.89
CA LYS A 9 12.81 12.85 4.49
C LYS A 9 13.25 11.38 4.39
N TYR A 10 12.31 10.45 4.19
CA TYR A 10 12.58 9.01 4.07
C TYR A 10 12.57 8.52 2.61
N ARG A 11 12.52 9.42 1.62
CA ARG A 11 12.40 9.04 0.20
C ARG A 11 13.55 8.15 -0.28
N GLY A 12 14.74 8.28 0.31
CA GLY A 12 15.90 7.42 0.04
C GLY A 12 15.97 6.13 0.87
N HIS A 13 15.03 5.89 1.79
CA HIS A 13 15.06 4.75 2.71
C HIS A 13 13.74 3.96 2.64
N LEU A 14 13.69 2.97 1.75
CA LEU A 14 12.47 2.24 1.37
C LEU A 14 11.71 1.66 2.57
N ASP A 15 12.39 1.06 3.53
CA ASP A 15 11.71 0.48 4.69
C ASP A 15 11.06 1.54 5.61
N ASN A 16 11.65 2.73 5.70
CA ASN A 16 11.12 3.80 6.55
C ASN A 16 9.94 4.50 5.91
N ILE A 17 10.01 4.75 4.59
CA ILE A 17 8.88 5.35 3.87
C ILE A 17 7.69 4.37 3.76
N SER A 18 7.94 3.05 3.70
CA SER A 18 6.89 2.02 3.70
C SER A 18 6.00 2.03 4.94
N ASN A 19 6.38 2.72 6.02
CA ASN A 19 5.51 2.89 7.18
C ASN A 19 4.30 3.80 6.91
N ASN A 20 4.24 4.46 5.74
CA ASN A 20 3.11 5.26 5.32
C ASN A 20 2.19 4.56 4.29
N LEU A 21 2.45 3.28 4.00
CA LEU A 21 1.67 2.51 3.03
C LEU A 21 0.17 2.58 3.37
N PHE A 22 -0.63 3.09 2.44
CA PHE A 22 -2.09 3.21 2.53
C PHE A 22 -2.61 4.01 3.73
N LEU A 23 -1.79 4.90 4.31
CA LEU A 23 -2.16 5.72 5.46
C LEU A 23 -3.48 6.51 5.24
N THR A 24 -3.69 6.99 4.01
CA THR A 24 -4.86 7.81 3.64
C THR A 24 -5.87 7.06 2.78
N ALA A 25 -5.79 5.73 2.71
CA ALA A 25 -6.78 4.93 2.00
C ALA A 25 -7.96 4.65 2.94
N THR A 26 -9.18 4.83 2.44
CA THR A 26 -10.41 4.48 3.17
C THR A 26 -10.69 2.99 3.02
N ASN A 27 -10.83 2.30 4.14
CA ASN A 27 -11.19 0.89 4.13
C ASN A 27 -12.70 0.72 3.90
N ALA A 28 -13.09 -0.08 2.91
CA ALA A 28 -14.49 -0.35 2.58
C ALA A 28 -15.28 -1.10 3.68
N GLU A 29 -14.60 -1.82 4.58
CA GLU A 29 -15.25 -2.60 5.64
C GLU A 29 -15.74 -1.74 6.81
N ASN A 30 -15.05 -0.63 7.11
CA ASN A 30 -15.34 0.21 8.28
C ASN A 30 -15.38 1.72 8.00
N ASN A 31 -15.12 2.16 6.76
CA ASN A 31 -15.00 3.57 6.36
C ASN A 31 -13.96 4.39 7.15
N GLU A 32 -12.99 3.74 7.80
CA GLU A 32 -11.91 4.40 8.52
C GLU A 32 -10.62 4.44 7.67
N LEU A 33 -9.77 5.43 7.95
CA LEU A 33 -8.42 5.54 7.38
C LEU A 33 -7.41 4.74 8.21
N ASN A 34 -6.43 4.14 7.55
CA ASN A 34 -5.32 3.42 8.20
C ASN A 34 -5.75 2.37 9.25
N LYS A 35 -6.89 1.71 9.06
CA LYS A 35 -7.35 0.70 10.01
C LYS A 35 -7.97 -0.48 9.28
N ILE A 36 -7.28 -1.60 9.33
CA ILE A 36 -7.71 -2.85 8.71
C ILE A 36 -7.65 -4.00 9.71
N LYS A 37 -8.50 -5.00 9.50
CA LYS A 37 -8.49 -6.21 10.32
C LYS A 37 -7.37 -7.14 9.88
N ASN A 38 -6.46 -7.46 10.79
CA ASN A 38 -5.52 -8.54 10.62
C ASN A 38 -6.29 -9.87 10.63
N ARG A 39 -6.28 -10.60 9.53
CA ARG A 39 -7.00 -11.88 9.39
C ARG A 39 -6.32 -13.04 10.10
N LEU A 40 -5.07 -12.88 10.54
CA LEU A 40 -4.35 -13.87 11.34
C LEU A 40 -4.69 -13.77 12.83
N THR A 41 -4.78 -12.55 13.38
CA THR A 41 -5.06 -12.33 14.82
C THR A 41 -6.51 -11.96 15.11
N GLY A 42 -7.24 -11.45 14.11
CA GLY A 42 -8.59 -10.90 14.27
C GLY A 42 -8.63 -9.46 14.77
N GLU A 43 -7.49 -8.85 15.07
CA GLU A 43 -7.39 -7.49 15.62
C GLU A 43 -7.38 -6.42 14.53
N TRP A 44 -7.85 -5.21 14.87
CA TRP A 44 -7.79 -4.05 14.00
C TRP A 44 -6.52 -3.25 14.24
N GLY A 45 -5.81 -2.86 13.18
CA GLY A 45 -4.59 -2.08 13.32
C GLY A 45 -4.17 -1.33 12.05
N PRO A 46 -3.05 -0.59 12.12
CA PRO A 46 -2.49 0.15 11.01
C PRO A 46 -2.16 -0.74 9.81
N VAL A 47 -2.32 -0.20 8.60
CA VAL A 47 -2.15 -1.00 7.37
C VAL A 47 -0.72 -1.50 7.21
N CYS A 48 0.27 -0.66 7.52
CA CYS A 48 1.68 -1.03 7.42
C CYS A 48 2.05 -2.15 8.42
N ASP A 49 1.52 -2.11 9.64
CA ASP A 49 1.78 -3.12 10.68
C ASP A 49 1.17 -4.47 10.29
N VAL A 50 -0.07 -4.47 9.79
CA VAL A 50 -0.72 -5.70 9.31
C VAL A 50 0.01 -6.27 8.09
N ALA A 51 0.43 -5.43 7.14
CA ALA A 51 1.22 -5.88 5.98
C ALA A 51 2.58 -6.47 6.40
N ARG A 52 3.26 -5.89 7.40
CA ARG A 52 4.49 -6.45 7.98
C ARG A 52 4.24 -7.76 8.69
N ALA A 53 3.15 -7.89 9.44
CA ALA A 53 2.76 -9.13 10.09
C ALA A 53 2.54 -10.25 9.06
N TYR A 54 1.83 -9.95 7.96
CA TYR A 54 1.65 -10.90 6.85
C TYR A 54 2.97 -11.28 6.19
N LYS A 55 3.83 -10.30 5.88
CA LYS A 55 5.16 -10.57 5.31
C LYS A 55 5.99 -11.49 6.23
N LYS A 56 6.00 -11.24 7.54
CA LYS A 56 6.71 -12.08 8.53
C LYS A 56 6.13 -13.49 8.61
N ALA A 57 4.82 -13.64 8.46
CA ALA A 57 4.13 -14.92 8.43
C ALA A 57 4.20 -15.64 7.06
N GLY A 58 4.88 -15.07 6.05
CA GLY A 58 4.93 -15.62 4.70
C GLY A 58 3.61 -15.53 3.93
N VAL A 59 2.64 -14.76 4.43
CA VAL A 59 1.33 -14.57 3.82
C VAL A 59 1.43 -13.50 2.75
N ARG A 60 1.03 -13.86 1.53
CA ARG A 60 0.93 -12.94 0.38
C ARG A 60 -0.43 -12.25 0.44
N TRP A 61 -0.47 -11.00 0.00
CA TRP A 61 -1.70 -10.21 -0.01
C TRP A 61 -1.87 -9.46 -1.33
N VAL A 62 -3.12 -9.05 -1.58
CA VAL A 62 -3.52 -8.20 -2.70
C VAL A 62 -4.26 -6.97 -2.19
N ALA A 63 -4.21 -5.86 -2.92
CA ALA A 63 -5.04 -4.70 -2.66
C ALA A 63 -6.18 -4.66 -3.68
N ILE A 64 -7.40 -4.39 -3.21
CA ILE A 64 -8.57 -4.17 -4.07
C ILE A 64 -8.87 -2.68 -4.09
N GLY A 65 -8.91 -2.08 -5.27
CA GLY A 65 -9.17 -0.66 -5.47
C GLY A 65 -10.37 -0.40 -6.38
N ASP A 66 -10.82 0.85 -6.40
CA ASP A 66 -11.94 1.27 -7.23
C ASP A 66 -11.47 1.81 -8.60
N GLU A 67 -12.10 2.85 -9.12
CA GLU A 67 -11.71 3.51 -10.38
C GLU A 67 -10.48 4.41 -10.22
N ASN A 68 -9.77 4.61 -11.35
CA ASN A 68 -8.61 5.51 -11.51
C ASN A 68 -7.55 5.36 -10.41
N TYR A 69 -7.30 4.13 -9.95
CA TYR A 69 -6.43 3.88 -8.82
C TYR A 69 -4.98 4.33 -9.10
N GLY A 70 -4.39 5.00 -8.11
CA GLY A 70 -3.07 5.61 -8.25
C GLY A 70 -3.08 7.00 -8.87
N GLU A 71 -4.24 7.66 -8.91
CA GLU A 71 -4.37 9.05 -9.31
C GLU A 71 -3.43 9.98 -8.52
N GLY A 72 -2.95 11.02 -9.21
CA GLY A 72 -2.14 12.08 -8.63
C GLY A 72 -0.66 11.96 -8.96
N SER A 73 0.19 12.41 -8.04
CA SER A 73 1.61 12.61 -8.31
C SER A 73 2.33 11.31 -8.68
N SER A 74 3.18 11.38 -9.70
CA SER A 74 4.10 10.30 -10.10
C SER A 74 5.09 10.01 -8.97
N ARG A 75 4.79 9.03 -8.13
CA ARG A 75 5.69 8.52 -7.08
C ARG A 75 5.85 7.03 -7.26
N GLU A 76 7.06 6.61 -7.62
CA GLU A 76 7.44 5.20 -7.69
C GLU A 76 7.29 4.50 -6.32
N HIS A 77 7.41 5.24 -5.22
CA HIS A 77 7.21 4.72 -3.86
C HIS A 77 5.84 4.09 -3.66
N ALA A 78 4.80 4.62 -4.31
CA ALA A 78 3.46 4.03 -4.27
C ALA A 78 3.42 2.60 -4.86
N ALA A 79 4.40 2.21 -5.69
CA ALA A 79 4.57 0.85 -6.19
C ALA A 79 5.64 0.05 -5.42
N LEU A 80 6.73 0.70 -4.98
CA LEU A 80 7.79 0.05 -4.20
C LEU A 80 7.32 -0.41 -2.83
N GLU A 81 6.53 0.38 -2.11
CA GLU A 81 6.11 0.07 -0.74
C GLU A 81 5.20 -1.18 -0.66
N PRO A 82 4.14 -1.33 -1.49
CA PRO A 82 3.38 -2.58 -1.53
C PRO A 82 4.27 -3.79 -1.81
N ARG A 83 5.21 -3.67 -2.76
CA ARG A 83 6.11 -4.76 -3.15
C ARG A 83 7.06 -5.14 -2.02
N HIS A 84 7.60 -4.13 -1.33
CA HIS A 84 8.48 -4.30 -0.17
C HIS A 84 7.74 -4.99 0.98
N LEU A 85 6.48 -4.62 1.24
CA LEU A 85 5.67 -5.16 2.32
C LEU A 85 4.92 -6.45 1.99
N GLY A 86 5.30 -7.15 0.91
CA GLY A 86 4.82 -8.51 0.62
C GLY A 86 3.59 -8.59 -0.30
N GLY A 87 3.13 -7.46 -0.84
CA GLY A 87 2.07 -7.40 -1.83
C GLY A 87 2.43 -8.14 -3.12
N ARG A 88 1.41 -8.65 -3.82
CA ARG A 88 1.59 -9.43 -5.05
C ARG A 88 0.73 -9.02 -6.23
N ALA A 89 -0.40 -8.38 -5.96
CA ALA A 89 -1.23 -7.82 -7.01
C ALA A 89 -2.03 -6.65 -6.45
N ILE A 90 -2.35 -5.72 -7.34
CA ILE A 90 -3.36 -4.70 -7.10
C ILE A 90 -4.43 -4.92 -8.16
N ILE A 91 -5.68 -5.09 -7.72
CA ILE A 91 -6.82 -5.39 -8.60
C ILE A 91 -7.80 -4.24 -8.46
N THR A 92 -8.01 -3.50 -9.54
CA THR A 92 -8.88 -2.32 -9.54
C THR A 92 -9.79 -2.30 -10.75
N LYS A 93 -10.80 -1.42 -10.75
CA LYS A 93 -11.66 -1.22 -11.93
C LYS A 93 -10.90 -0.51 -13.05
N SER A 94 -10.04 0.45 -12.70
CA SER A 94 -9.14 1.13 -13.63
C SER A 94 -7.92 1.71 -12.90
N PHE A 95 -6.85 2.02 -13.63
CA PHE A 95 -5.60 2.58 -13.11
C PHE A 95 -5.29 3.95 -13.71
N ALA A 96 -4.62 4.80 -12.93
CA ALA A 96 -3.91 5.94 -13.49
C ALA A 96 -2.66 5.47 -14.24
N ARG A 97 -2.49 5.96 -15.49
CA ARG A 97 -1.44 5.55 -16.45
C ARG A 97 -0.03 5.38 -15.84
N ILE A 98 0.42 6.37 -15.08
CA ILE A 98 1.79 6.38 -14.54
C ILE A 98 1.93 5.35 -13.42
N HIS A 99 0.92 5.25 -12.56
CA HIS A 99 0.96 4.31 -11.44
C HIS A 99 0.96 2.86 -11.92
N GLU A 100 0.15 2.53 -12.92
CA GLU A 100 0.12 1.21 -13.55
C GLU A 100 1.52 0.81 -14.08
N THR A 101 2.20 1.74 -14.77
CA THR A 101 3.55 1.50 -15.28
C THR A 101 4.55 1.27 -14.14
N ASN A 102 4.43 2.02 -13.05
CA ASN A 102 5.30 1.85 -11.89
C ASN A 102 5.10 0.49 -11.20
N LEU A 103 3.86 0.02 -11.05
CA LEU A 103 3.57 -1.30 -10.49
C LEU A 103 4.24 -2.41 -11.31
N LYS A 104 4.05 -2.40 -12.64
CA LYS A 104 4.66 -3.35 -13.57
C LYS A 104 6.20 -3.33 -13.47
N LYS A 105 6.81 -2.15 -13.37
CA LYS A 105 8.27 -2.00 -13.20
C LYS A 105 8.81 -2.62 -11.90
N GLN A 106 8.00 -2.67 -10.85
CA GLN A 106 8.39 -3.26 -9.55
C GLN A 106 8.01 -4.74 -9.41
N GLY A 107 7.44 -5.35 -10.45
CA GLY A 107 7.00 -6.74 -10.43
C GLY A 107 5.79 -6.97 -9.50
N LEU A 108 4.86 -6.01 -9.51
CA LEU A 108 3.50 -6.12 -8.95
C LEU A 108 2.45 -6.27 -10.05
#